data_AF-A0A238VDS2-F1
#
_entry.id   AF-A0A238VDS2-F1
#
_cell.length_a   1.000
_cell.length_b   1.000
_cell.length_c   1.000
_cell.angle_alpha   90.00
_cell.angle_beta   90.00
_cell.angle_gamma   90.00
#
_symmetry.space_group_name_H-M   'P 1'
#
loop_
_entity.id
_entity.type
_entity.pdbx_description
1 polymer ?
#
loop_
_entity_poly.entity_id
_entity_poly.type
_entity_poly.pdbx_seq_one_letter_code
_entity_poly.pdbx_strand_id
1 'polypeptide(L)'
;MKYTKPEIISLKNSNEYNEKWLQARIEEDPSVIGLGELEFRDTEKILLGGGRLDTILYDPEDNRRYEVEIQLGKTDETHIIRTIEYWDLERKKNPQYEHCAVIIAEDITSRFLNVISLFNGFIPLIAIQVKAIKVEDNISLFFTKVLDELKFELLDEDIVSEPSDRNYWEKRATIQSLKLMDNIFKELGELVSEYKPKYNKHYIGLEKNNMANNFIEFVPRKSVVIMNVKLVKSEEHDELLEHSDIDTLPYDKNWKQYRMRLNKKDIPANIEVIKKLVNDAKQAYRN
;
A
#
# COMPACT_ATOMS: atom_id res chain seq x y z
N MET A 1 -16.16 -29.59 -22.72
CA MET A 1 -15.77 -28.20 -23.08
C MET A 1 -15.34 -28.17 -24.53
N LYS A 2 -15.68 -27.12 -25.28
CA LYS A 2 -15.28 -26.92 -26.68
C LYS A 2 -14.17 -25.88 -26.72
N TYR A 3 -13.04 -26.19 -27.35
CA TYR A 3 -11.96 -25.24 -27.58
C TYR A 3 -12.29 -24.35 -28.78
N THR A 4 -12.14 -23.04 -28.62
CA THR A 4 -12.22 -22.05 -29.70
C THR A 4 -10.93 -21.27 -29.73
N LYS A 5 -10.36 -21.08 -30.92
CA LYS A 5 -9.12 -20.34 -31.10
C LYS A 5 -9.39 -18.83 -30.96
N PRO A 6 -8.76 -18.12 -30.02
CA PRO A 6 -8.88 -16.67 -29.90
C PRO A 6 -8.06 -15.94 -30.98
N GLU A 7 -8.51 -14.76 -31.36
CA GLU A 7 -7.80 -13.82 -32.22
C GLU A 7 -7.48 -12.53 -31.45
N ILE A 8 -6.23 -12.07 -31.49
CA ILE A 8 -5.87 -10.76 -30.93
C ILE A 8 -6.17 -9.71 -31.99
N ILE A 9 -6.99 -8.72 -31.65
CA ILE A 9 -7.32 -7.61 -32.54
C ILE A 9 -6.61 -6.34 -32.07
N SER A 10 -6.23 -5.50 -33.02
CA SER A 10 -5.71 -4.16 -32.73
C SER A 10 -6.87 -3.18 -32.66
N LEU A 11 -7.09 -2.56 -31.50
CA LEU A 11 -8.06 -1.50 -31.31
C LEU A 11 -7.67 -0.26 -32.12
N LYS A 12 -6.39 0.11 -32.16
CA LYS A 12 -5.87 1.23 -32.96
C LYS A 12 -6.25 1.15 -34.45
N ASN A 13 -6.22 -0.05 -35.00
CA ASN A 13 -6.51 -0.30 -36.43
C ASN A 13 -7.97 -0.75 -36.66
N SER A 14 -8.82 -0.74 -35.61
CA SER A 14 -10.22 -1.11 -35.72
C SER A 14 -11.04 0.06 -36.29
N ASN A 15 -11.99 -0.26 -37.18
CA ASN A 15 -13.01 0.70 -37.62
C ASN A 15 -14.22 0.75 -36.67
N GLU A 16 -14.31 -0.20 -35.73
CA GLU A 16 -15.45 -0.37 -34.82
C GLU A 16 -15.13 0.13 -33.41
N TYR A 17 -13.88 -0.04 -32.96
CA TYR A 17 -13.45 0.29 -31.61
C TYR A 17 -12.45 1.43 -31.63
N ASN A 18 -12.53 2.30 -30.63
CA ASN A 18 -11.63 3.45 -30.47
C ASN A 18 -11.34 3.68 -28.99
N GLU A 19 -10.53 4.69 -28.69
CA GLU A 19 -10.11 5.02 -27.33
C GLU A 19 -11.30 5.32 -26.42
N LYS A 20 -12.30 6.07 -26.91
CA LYS A 20 -13.54 6.35 -26.16
C LYS A 20 -14.33 5.09 -25.82
N TRP A 21 -14.34 4.10 -26.72
CA TRP A 21 -14.99 2.83 -26.46
C TRP A 21 -14.26 2.04 -25.35
N LEU A 22 -12.92 2.00 -25.40
CA LEU A 22 -12.12 1.34 -24.36
C LEU A 22 -12.31 2.04 -23.01
N GLN A 23 -12.27 3.37 -23.02
CA GLN A 23 -12.53 4.20 -21.86
C GLN A 23 -13.90 3.88 -21.24
N ALA A 24 -14.98 3.89 -22.03
CA ALA A 24 -16.32 3.59 -21.53
C ALA A 24 -16.42 2.20 -20.87
N ARG A 25 -15.68 1.19 -21.36
CA ARG A 25 -15.63 -0.13 -20.72
C ARG A 25 -14.96 -0.10 -19.35
N ILE A 26 -13.93 0.72 -19.18
CA ILE A 26 -13.25 0.91 -17.88
C ILE A 26 -14.13 1.74 -16.94
N GLU A 27 -14.86 2.74 -17.45
CA GLU A 27 -15.77 3.56 -16.62
C GLU A 27 -16.98 2.74 -16.13
N GLU A 28 -17.50 1.84 -16.95
CA GLU A 28 -18.60 0.93 -16.60
C GLU A 28 -18.22 -0.09 -15.52
N ASP A 29 -16.99 -0.59 -15.60
CA ASP A 29 -16.44 -1.52 -14.60
C ASP A 29 -14.94 -1.24 -14.40
N PRO A 30 -14.58 -0.34 -13.47
CA PRO A 30 -13.18 0.00 -13.20
C PRO A 30 -12.33 -1.19 -12.73
N SER A 31 -12.95 -2.23 -12.16
CA SER A 31 -12.22 -3.39 -11.63
C SER A 31 -11.49 -4.16 -12.75
N VAL A 32 -11.92 -4.02 -14.01
CA VAL A 32 -11.35 -4.73 -15.18
C VAL A 32 -9.86 -4.46 -15.39
N ILE A 33 -9.34 -3.31 -14.91
CA ILE A 33 -7.91 -2.99 -15.06
C ILE A 33 -7.03 -3.74 -14.05
N GLY A 34 -7.63 -4.44 -13.08
CA GLY A 34 -6.91 -5.31 -12.14
C GLY A 34 -6.20 -4.57 -11.00
N LEU A 35 -6.75 -3.43 -10.56
CA LEU A 35 -6.22 -2.63 -9.45
C LEU A 35 -7.08 -2.70 -8.17
N GLY A 36 -8.06 -3.59 -8.12
CA GLY A 36 -8.97 -3.74 -6.99
C GLY A 36 -10.38 -3.23 -7.30
N GLU A 37 -11.20 -3.09 -6.26
CA GLU A 37 -12.54 -2.51 -6.35
C GLU A 37 -12.41 -0.99 -6.43
N LEU A 38 -12.67 -0.42 -7.61
CA LEU A 38 -12.49 1.01 -7.88
C LEU A 38 -13.81 1.66 -8.28
N GLU A 39 -13.98 2.90 -7.85
CA GLU A 39 -15.06 3.78 -8.27
C GLU A 39 -14.60 4.69 -9.40
N PHE A 40 -15.40 4.79 -10.47
CA PHE A 40 -15.21 5.84 -11.46
C PHE A 40 -15.59 7.19 -10.86
N ARG A 41 -14.71 8.20 -10.97
CA ARG A 41 -14.97 9.54 -10.39
C ARG A 41 -15.37 10.59 -11.39
N ASP A 42 -14.54 10.80 -12.40
CA ASP A 42 -14.71 11.96 -13.29
C ASP A 42 -14.08 11.71 -14.65
N THR A 43 -14.73 12.27 -15.67
CA THR A 43 -14.18 12.46 -17.02
C THR A 43 -14.09 13.98 -17.27
N GLU A 44 -12.87 14.50 -17.38
CA GLU A 44 -12.49 15.82 -17.90
C GLU A 44 -12.64 17.11 -17.05
N LYS A 45 -11.58 17.94 -17.15
CA LYS A 45 -11.69 19.32 -17.67
C LYS A 45 -10.56 19.59 -18.65
N ILE A 46 -10.88 20.25 -19.78
CA ILE A 46 -9.89 20.86 -20.69
C ILE A 46 -8.92 21.70 -19.85
N LEU A 47 -7.64 21.34 -19.85
CA LEU A 47 -6.61 22.17 -19.22
C LEU A 47 -6.43 23.46 -20.04
N LEU A 48 -6.15 24.57 -19.35
CA LEU A 48 -5.65 25.81 -19.96
C LEU A 48 -4.31 25.50 -20.66
N GLY A 49 -4.36 25.09 -21.93
CA GLY A 49 -3.22 24.55 -22.67
C GLY A 49 -3.54 23.46 -23.69
N GLY A 50 -4.75 22.88 -23.67
CA GLY A 50 -5.26 22.00 -24.73
C GLY A 50 -5.08 20.49 -24.52
N GLY A 51 -4.72 20.04 -23.31
CA GLY A 51 -4.66 18.63 -22.92
C GLY A 51 -5.91 18.14 -22.18
N ARG A 52 -6.19 16.84 -22.27
CA ARG A 52 -7.33 16.13 -21.68
C ARG A 52 -6.85 14.84 -21.00
N LEU A 53 -7.13 14.69 -19.70
CA LEU A 53 -6.93 13.42 -18.98
C LEU A 53 -8.10 12.49 -19.30
N ASP A 54 -7.83 11.21 -19.56
CA ASP A 54 -8.87 10.27 -19.95
C ASP A 54 -9.76 9.85 -18.78
N THR A 55 -9.22 9.36 -17.67
CA THR A 55 -10.05 8.81 -16.57
C THR A 55 -9.40 8.99 -15.20
N ILE A 56 -10.19 9.36 -14.18
CA ILE A 56 -9.79 9.27 -12.77
C ILE A 56 -10.61 8.17 -12.09
N LEU A 57 -9.92 7.19 -11.53
CA LEU A 57 -10.51 6.14 -10.69
C LEU A 57 -10.17 6.40 -9.23
N TYR A 58 -11.06 6.00 -8.32
CA TYR A 58 -10.90 6.19 -6.89
C TYR A 58 -11.02 4.87 -6.16
N ASP A 59 -10.07 4.64 -5.27
CA ASP A 59 -10.09 3.57 -4.30
C ASP A 59 -10.61 4.14 -2.96
N PRO A 60 -11.82 3.73 -2.52
CA PRO A 60 -12.39 4.19 -1.25
C PRO A 60 -11.69 3.60 -0.03
N GLU A 61 -11.08 2.41 -0.14
CA GLU A 61 -10.40 1.74 0.98
C GLU A 61 -9.06 2.44 1.30
N ASP A 62 -8.33 2.83 0.26
CA ASP A 62 -7.01 3.45 0.38
C ASP A 62 -7.04 4.98 0.29
N ASN A 63 -8.23 5.57 0.12
CA ASN A 63 -8.44 7.00 -0.16
C ASN A 63 -7.49 7.52 -1.26
N ARG A 64 -7.44 6.76 -2.35
CA ARG A 64 -6.43 6.90 -3.40
C ARG A 64 -7.06 7.15 -4.76
N ARG A 65 -6.40 7.94 -5.59
CA ARG A 65 -6.80 8.22 -6.96
C ARG A 65 -5.78 7.66 -7.94
N TYR A 66 -6.30 7.11 -9.03
CA TYR A 66 -5.54 6.64 -10.17
C TYR A 66 -5.83 7.54 -11.36
N GLU A 67 -4.83 8.29 -11.79
CA GLU A 67 -4.88 9.14 -12.98
C GLU A 67 -4.50 8.30 -14.20
N VAL A 68 -5.52 7.83 -14.92
CA VAL A 68 -5.40 6.89 -16.04
C VAL A 68 -5.33 7.64 -17.36
N GLU A 69 -4.26 7.42 -18.12
CA GLU A 69 -4.10 7.88 -19.50
C GLU A 69 -4.05 6.68 -20.45
N ILE A 70 -4.91 6.68 -21.46
CA ILE A 70 -5.12 5.57 -22.38
C ILE A 70 -4.54 5.93 -23.75
N GLN A 71 -3.82 4.99 -24.37
CA GLN A 71 -3.37 5.14 -25.76
C GLN A 71 -3.60 3.85 -26.53
N LEU A 72 -4.31 3.94 -27.66
CA LEU A 72 -4.40 2.81 -28.58
C LEU A 72 -3.06 2.58 -29.31
N GLY A 73 -2.73 1.32 -29.49
CA GLY A 73 -1.48 0.84 -30.07
C GLY A 73 -0.30 0.94 -29.11
N LYS A 74 0.86 1.25 -29.68
CA LYS A 74 2.11 1.32 -28.95
C LYS A 74 2.23 2.62 -28.15
N THR A 75 2.64 2.53 -26.89
CA THR A 75 3.04 3.69 -26.06
C THR A 75 4.17 4.45 -26.71
N ASP A 76 4.18 5.77 -26.53
CA ASP A 76 5.26 6.67 -26.96
C ASP A 76 5.66 7.65 -25.85
N GLU A 77 6.64 8.51 -26.14
CA GLU A 77 7.13 9.53 -25.22
C GLU A 77 6.02 10.53 -24.84
N THR A 78 5.10 10.85 -25.74
CA THR A 78 3.99 11.78 -25.49
C THR A 78 3.00 11.18 -24.49
N HIS A 79 2.69 9.89 -24.61
CA HIS A 79 1.84 9.17 -23.67
C HIS A 79 2.37 9.24 -22.23
N ILE A 80 3.67 8.99 -22.06
CA ILE A 80 4.33 9.04 -20.74
C ILE A 80 4.28 10.46 -20.17
N ILE A 81 4.64 11.47 -20.97
CA ILE A 81 4.67 12.87 -20.52
C ILE A 81 3.27 13.32 -20.09
N ARG A 82 2.23 13.05 -20.89
CA ARG A 82 0.84 13.41 -20.55
C ARG A 82 0.39 12.77 -19.25
N THR A 83 0.65 11.47 -19.08
CA THR A 83 0.30 10.74 -17.85
C THR A 83 0.91 11.42 -16.61
N ILE A 84 2.20 11.76 -16.68
CA ILE A 84 2.92 12.41 -15.56
C ILE A 84 2.40 13.84 -15.31
N GLU A 85 2.16 14.62 -16.36
CA GLU A 85 1.63 15.98 -16.25
C GLU A 85 0.25 15.98 -15.57
N TYR A 86 -0.64 15.06 -15.97
CA TYR A 86 -1.96 14.97 -15.36
C TYR A 86 -1.91 14.54 -13.90
N TRP A 87 -1.09 13.54 -13.58
CA TRP A 87 -0.85 13.13 -12.20
C TRP A 87 -0.36 14.29 -11.33
N ASP A 88 0.64 15.05 -11.78
CA ASP A 88 1.18 16.15 -10.98
C ASP A 88 0.17 17.29 -10.79
N LEU A 89 -0.66 17.57 -11.81
CA LEU A 89 -1.74 18.54 -11.71
C LEU A 89 -2.82 18.13 -10.71
N GLU A 90 -3.31 16.89 -10.78
CA GLU A 90 -4.35 16.42 -9.88
C GLU A 90 -3.84 16.30 -8.44
N ARG A 91 -2.62 15.81 -8.23
CA ARG A 91 -1.98 15.78 -6.91
C ARG A 91 -1.83 17.15 -6.27
N LYS A 92 -1.48 18.19 -7.06
CA LYS A 92 -1.39 19.57 -6.57
C LYS A 92 -2.75 20.17 -6.24
N LYS A 93 -3.77 19.83 -7.02
CA LYS A 93 -5.14 20.34 -6.89
C LYS A 93 -5.89 19.69 -5.73
N ASN A 94 -5.67 18.39 -5.52
CA ASN A 94 -6.38 17.58 -4.52
C ASN A 94 -5.41 16.84 -3.58
N PRO A 95 -4.51 17.54 -2.87
CA PRO A 95 -3.41 16.93 -2.11
C PRO A 95 -3.86 16.07 -0.91
N GLN A 96 -5.15 16.04 -0.59
CA GLN A 96 -5.72 15.22 0.47
C GLN A 96 -5.86 13.73 0.10
N TYR A 97 -5.71 13.37 -1.18
CA TYR A 97 -5.71 11.98 -1.65
C TYR A 97 -4.29 11.51 -1.91
N GLU A 98 -4.09 10.19 -1.84
CA GLU A 98 -2.92 9.57 -2.47
C GLU A 98 -3.16 9.52 -3.99
N HIS A 99 -2.11 9.69 -4.79
CA HIS A 99 -2.22 9.78 -6.25
C HIS A 99 -1.27 8.81 -6.96
N CYS A 100 -1.72 8.20 -8.05
CA CYS A 100 -0.94 7.26 -8.84
C CYS A 100 -1.18 7.47 -10.33
N ALA A 101 -0.11 7.72 -11.08
CA ALA A 101 -0.15 7.74 -12.53
C ALA A 101 -0.39 6.31 -13.06
N VAL A 102 -1.28 6.15 -14.04
CA VAL A 102 -1.54 4.85 -14.68
C VAL A 102 -1.50 5.00 -16.20
N ILE A 103 -0.59 4.26 -16.83
CA ILE A 103 -0.45 4.18 -18.29
C ILE A 103 -1.19 2.93 -18.78
N ILE A 104 -2.14 3.09 -19.71
CA ILE A 104 -2.79 1.96 -20.39
C ILE A 104 -2.53 2.01 -21.89
N ALA A 105 -1.96 0.96 -22.48
CA ALA A 105 -1.77 0.86 -23.94
C ALA A 105 -1.83 -0.57 -24.48
N GLU A 106 -2.00 -0.74 -25.80
CA GLU A 106 -2.03 -2.08 -26.42
C GLU A 106 -0.64 -2.76 -26.45
N ASP A 107 0.41 -1.96 -26.59
CA ASP A 107 1.80 -2.42 -26.62
C ASP A 107 2.75 -1.49 -25.83
N ILE A 108 3.30 -2.02 -24.73
CA ILE A 108 4.30 -1.33 -23.91
C ILE A 108 5.63 -2.05 -24.05
N THR A 109 6.49 -1.53 -24.92
CA THR A 109 7.78 -2.19 -25.20
C THR A 109 8.76 -2.06 -24.03
N SER A 110 9.75 -2.96 -23.96
CA SER A 110 10.80 -2.95 -22.93
C SER A 110 11.59 -1.62 -22.87
N ARG A 111 11.76 -0.93 -24.01
CA ARG A 111 12.36 0.42 -24.02
C ARG A 111 11.58 1.39 -23.15
N PHE A 112 10.25 1.38 -23.25
CA PHE A 112 9.40 2.28 -22.47
C PHE A 112 9.29 1.83 -21.01
N LEU A 113 9.27 0.53 -20.73
CA LEU A 113 9.39 0.04 -19.35
C LEU A 113 10.67 0.56 -18.68
N ASN A 114 11.81 0.55 -19.39
CA ASN A 114 13.05 1.10 -18.88
C ASN A 114 12.94 2.62 -18.61
N VAL A 115 12.35 3.39 -19.53
CA VAL A 115 12.16 4.83 -19.34
C VAL A 115 11.24 5.12 -18.15
N ILE A 116 10.11 4.44 -18.06
CA ILE A 116 9.13 4.60 -16.98
C ILE A 116 9.77 4.25 -15.62
N SER A 117 10.62 3.21 -15.58
CA SER A 117 11.34 2.81 -14.36
C SER A 117 12.25 3.89 -13.79
N LEU A 118 12.76 4.83 -14.62
CA LEU A 118 13.56 5.98 -14.15
C LEU A 118 12.73 6.93 -13.26
N PHE A 119 11.42 6.98 -13.47
CA PHE A 119 10.51 7.86 -12.73
C PHE A 119 9.85 7.16 -11.54
N ASN A 120 9.73 5.83 -11.58
CA ASN A 120 8.93 5.05 -10.62
C ASN A 120 9.44 5.15 -9.16
N GLY A 121 10.68 5.61 -8.93
CA GLY A 121 11.20 5.93 -7.59
C GLY A 121 10.81 7.33 -7.06
N PHE A 122 10.14 8.16 -7.83
CA PHE A 122 9.73 9.52 -7.42
C PHE A 122 8.27 9.81 -7.74
N ILE A 123 7.72 9.08 -8.70
CA ILE A 123 6.34 9.19 -9.18
C ILE A 123 5.72 7.81 -9.01
N PRO A 124 4.69 7.65 -8.15
CA PRO A 124 3.91 6.42 -8.09
C PRO A 124 3.28 6.16 -9.46
N LEU A 125 3.75 5.13 -10.16
CA LEU A 125 3.40 4.91 -11.56
C LEU A 125 3.21 3.42 -11.86
N ILE A 126 2.04 3.10 -12.42
CA ILE A 126 1.66 1.76 -12.88
C ILE A 126 1.54 1.77 -14.41
N ALA A 127 1.99 0.70 -15.06
CA ALA A 127 1.75 0.50 -16.49
C ALA A 127 0.98 -0.80 -16.73
N ILE A 128 -0.10 -0.71 -17.50
CA ILE A 128 -1.02 -1.80 -17.81
C ILE A 128 -1.10 -1.95 -19.32
N GLN A 129 -0.83 -3.15 -19.80
CA GLN A 129 -1.03 -3.48 -21.20
C GLN A 129 -2.44 -4.07 -21.39
N VAL A 130 -3.19 -3.52 -22.34
CA VAL A 130 -4.51 -4.05 -22.72
C VAL A 130 -4.39 -4.90 -23.99
N LYS A 131 -5.07 -6.04 -24.04
CA LYS A 131 -5.25 -6.83 -25.26
C LYS A 131 -6.73 -7.03 -25.53
N ALA A 132 -7.16 -6.70 -26.74
CA ALA A 132 -8.48 -7.07 -27.22
C ALA A 132 -8.40 -8.45 -27.88
N ILE A 133 -9.23 -9.37 -27.39
CA ILE A 133 -9.31 -10.75 -27.84
C ILE A 133 -10.71 -10.99 -28.39
N LYS A 134 -10.79 -11.38 -29.65
CA LYS A 134 -12.03 -11.79 -30.30
C LYS A 134 -12.20 -13.31 -30.21
N VAL A 135 -13.37 -13.74 -29.78
CA VAL A 135 -13.79 -15.15 -29.75
C VAL A 135 -15.19 -15.22 -30.36
N GLU A 136 -15.27 -15.81 -31.56
CA GLU A 136 -16.51 -15.82 -32.36
C GLU A 136 -17.04 -14.38 -32.57
N ASP A 137 -18.23 -14.08 -32.07
CA ASP A 137 -18.87 -12.76 -32.20
C ASP A 137 -18.62 -11.84 -30.99
N ASN A 138 -17.89 -12.32 -29.98
CA ASN A 138 -17.62 -11.57 -28.76
C ASN A 138 -16.20 -11.01 -28.73
N ILE A 139 -16.05 -9.86 -28.08
CA ILE A 139 -14.77 -9.24 -27.74
C ILE A 139 -14.57 -9.29 -26.23
N SER A 140 -13.35 -9.62 -25.80
CA SER A 140 -12.92 -9.57 -24.41
C SER A 140 -11.67 -8.71 -24.31
N LEU A 141 -11.60 -7.89 -23.26
CA LEU A 141 -10.43 -7.11 -22.95
C LEU A 141 -9.65 -7.81 -21.85
N PHE A 142 -8.34 -7.96 -22.04
CA PHE A 142 -7.44 -8.51 -21.04
C PHE A 142 -6.41 -7.46 -20.65
N PHE A 143 -6.47 -7.04 -19.40
CA PHE A 143 -5.55 -6.06 -18.82
C PHE A 143 -4.44 -6.80 -18.07
N THR A 144 -3.20 -6.41 -18.29
CA THR A 144 -2.04 -7.00 -17.64
C THR A 144 -1.16 -5.89 -17.09
N LYS A 145 -1.01 -5.83 -15.78
CA LYS A 145 -0.03 -4.94 -15.16
C LYS A 145 1.38 -5.41 -15.53
N VAL A 146 2.09 -4.59 -16.32
CA VAL A 146 3.45 -4.85 -16.81
C VAL A 146 4.51 -4.07 -16.04
N LEU A 147 4.10 -3.04 -15.30
CA LEU A 147 4.91 -2.34 -14.31
C LEU A 147 4.03 -2.01 -13.12
N ASP A 148 4.53 -2.29 -11.92
CA ASP A 148 3.90 -1.88 -10.67
C ASP A 148 4.69 -0.73 -10.03
N GLU A 149 4.09 -0.10 -9.03
CA GLU A 149 4.77 0.96 -8.27
C GLU A 149 6.00 0.42 -7.56
N LEU A 150 7.10 1.16 -7.62
CA LEU A 150 8.24 0.90 -6.75
C LEU A 150 7.90 1.38 -5.34
N LYS A 151 7.49 0.46 -4.48
CA LYS A 151 7.54 0.67 -3.04
C LYS A 151 9.01 0.54 -2.64
N PHE A 152 9.60 1.61 -2.13
CA PHE A 152 10.86 1.49 -1.41
C PHE A 152 10.60 0.66 -0.16
N GLU A 153 10.80 -0.65 -0.27
CA GLU A 153 11.02 -1.48 0.89
C GLU A 153 12.31 -0.98 1.53
N LEU A 154 12.26 -0.70 2.84
CA LEU A 154 13.49 -0.42 3.59
C LEU A 154 14.40 -1.62 3.41
N LEU A 155 15.63 -1.38 2.92
CA LEU A 155 16.63 -2.43 2.73
C LEU A 155 16.78 -3.19 4.05
N ASP A 156 16.96 -4.51 4.02
CA ASP A 156 17.20 -5.32 5.23
C ASP A 156 18.33 -4.73 6.11
N GLU A 157 19.28 -4.02 5.51
CA GLU A 157 20.36 -3.30 6.19
C GLU A 157 19.87 -2.14 7.09
N ASP A 158 18.76 -1.47 6.75
CA ASP A 158 18.10 -0.45 7.57
C ASP A 158 17.23 -1.06 8.69
N ILE A 159 16.96 -2.37 8.63
CA ILE A 159 16.24 -3.14 9.66
C ILE A 159 17.20 -3.58 10.79
N VAL A 160 18.50 -3.65 10.51
CA VAL A 160 19.54 -3.99 11.50
C VAL A 160 19.79 -2.79 12.42
N SER A 161 18.90 -2.60 13.39
CA SER A 161 19.18 -1.68 14.49
C SER A 161 20.37 -2.23 15.29
N GLU A 162 21.40 -1.40 15.49
CA GLU A 162 22.54 -1.77 16.34
C GLU A 162 22.06 -2.27 17.72
N PRO A 163 22.62 -3.38 18.24
CA PRO A 163 22.27 -3.89 19.55
C PRO A 163 22.49 -2.83 20.64
N SER A 164 21.64 -2.84 21.65
CA SER A 164 21.71 -1.95 22.79
C SER A 164 21.34 -2.68 24.08
N ASP A 165 21.15 -1.94 25.16
CA ASP A 165 20.79 -2.49 26.46
C ASP A 165 19.75 -1.62 27.17
N ARG A 166 19.31 -2.11 28.34
CA ARG A 166 18.34 -1.40 29.17
C ARG A 166 18.89 -0.06 29.68
N ASN A 167 20.17 0.02 30.03
CA ASN A 167 20.81 1.24 30.54
C ASN A 167 20.79 2.37 29.50
N TYR A 168 20.99 2.04 28.22
CA TYR A 168 20.84 2.96 27.11
C TYR A 168 19.40 3.49 27.03
N TRP A 169 18.40 2.62 27.12
CA TRP A 169 16.99 3.02 27.06
C TRP A 169 16.54 3.81 28.29
N GLU A 170 17.07 3.53 29.48
CA GLU A 170 16.81 4.33 30.68
C GLU A 170 17.30 5.78 30.53
N LYS A 171 18.40 6.00 29.80
CA LYS A 171 18.93 7.33 29.47
C LYS A 171 18.20 7.98 28.30
N ARG A 172 17.86 7.22 27.26
CA ARG A 172 17.20 7.72 26.03
C ARG A 172 15.73 8.08 26.27
N ALA A 173 15.03 7.27 27.07
CA ALA A 173 13.63 7.44 27.42
C ALA A 173 13.53 7.81 28.91
N THR A 174 12.81 7.03 29.72
CA THR A 174 12.80 7.16 31.18
C THR A 174 12.67 5.79 31.83
N ILE A 175 13.11 5.68 33.09
CA ILE A 175 12.88 4.49 33.91
C ILE A 175 11.37 4.17 34.01
N GLN A 176 10.52 5.20 34.04
CA GLN A 176 9.07 5.04 34.12
C GLN A 176 8.46 4.42 32.86
N SER A 177 8.91 4.83 31.66
CA SER A 177 8.40 4.24 30.42
C SER A 177 8.92 2.82 30.20
N LEU A 178 10.12 2.49 30.66
CA LEU A 178 10.58 1.09 30.68
C LEU A 178 9.78 0.23 31.66
N LYS A 179 9.44 0.74 32.84
CA LYS A 179 8.52 0.05 33.76
C LYS A 179 7.13 -0.13 33.17
N LEU A 180 6.66 0.84 32.37
CA LEU A 180 5.40 0.71 31.63
C LEU A 180 5.50 -0.40 30.59
N MET A 181 6.59 -0.47 29.83
CA MET A 181 6.86 -1.57 28.89
C MET A 181 6.88 -2.93 29.61
N ASP A 182 7.58 -3.03 30.74
CA ASP A 182 7.61 -4.28 31.53
C ASP A 182 6.18 -4.67 31.98
N ASN A 183 5.35 -3.70 32.33
CA ASN A 183 3.96 -3.94 32.68
C ASN A 183 3.14 -4.45 31.49
N ILE A 184 3.27 -3.82 30.31
CA ILE A 184 2.61 -4.31 29.08
C ILE A 184 3.04 -5.74 28.81
N PHE A 185 4.34 -6.00 28.84
CA PHE A 185 4.91 -7.33 28.61
C PHE A 185 4.36 -8.37 29.60
N LYS A 186 4.23 -8.00 30.87
CA LYS A 186 3.64 -8.85 31.91
C LYS A 186 2.16 -9.15 31.63
N GLU A 187 1.36 -8.13 31.30
CA GLU A 187 -0.08 -8.29 31.05
C GLU A 187 -0.39 -9.10 29.79
N LEU A 188 0.52 -9.14 28.81
CA LEU A 188 0.43 -10.03 27.64
C LEU A 188 0.55 -11.52 28.02
N GLY A 189 1.14 -11.85 29.17
CA GLY A 189 1.14 -13.20 29.75
C GLY A 189 1.65 -14.28 28.79
N GLU A 190 0.83 -15.32 28.57
CA GLU A 190 1.15 -16.49 27.73
C GLU A 190 1.45 -16.14 26.27
N LEU A 191 1.04 -14.95 25.78
CA LEU A 191 1.35 -14.54 24.41
C LEU A 191 2.86 -14.33 24.23
N VAL A 192 3.55 -13.89 25.28
CA VAL A 192 4.97 -13.53 25.25
C VAL A 192 5.84 -14.33 26.24
N SER A 193 5.29 -15.33 26.93
CA SER A 193 6.01 -16.11 27.97
C SER A 193 7.27 -16.82 27.47
N GLU A 194 7.29 -17.21 26.20
CA GLU A 194 8.43 -17.85 25.54
C GLU A 194 9.47 -16.86 24.98
N TYR A 195 9.24 -15.55 25.12
CA TYR A 195 10.03 -14.50 24.49
C TYR A 195 10.76 -13.64 25.53
N LYS A 196 11.86 -13.02 25.12
CA LYS A 196 12.58 -12.03 25.93
C LYS A 196 12.67 -10.70 25.17
N PRO A 197 12.71 -9.56 25.88
CA PRO A 197 12.98 -8.27 25.24
C PRO A 197 14.40 -8.24 24.65
N LYS A 198 14.49 -7.95 23.34
CA LYS A 198 15.75 -7.73 22.64
C LYS A 198 15.96 -6.23 22.43
N TYR A 199 16.92 -5.65 23.13
CA TYR A 199 17.18 -4.21 23.09
C TYR A 199 18.03 -3.85 21.87
N ASN A 200 17.49 -3.01 21.01
CA ASN A 200 18.24 -2.40 19.91
C ASN A 200 18.19 -0.87 20.07
N LYS A 201 19.08 -0.14 19.40
CA LYS A 201 19.14 1.33 19.52
C LYS A 201 17.80 1.98 19.22
N HIS A 202 17.06 1.58 18.18
CA HIS A 202 15.85 2.29 17.73
C HIS A 202 14.54 1.77 18.30
N TYR A 203 14.48 0.48 18.64
CA TYR A 203 13.33 -0.19 19.22
C TYR A 203 13.75 -1.33 20.16
N ILE A 204 12.84 -1.82 20.98
CA ILE A 204 12.97 -3.01 21.81
C ILE A 204 12.05 -4.08 21.20
N GLY A 205 12.65 -5.09 20.58
CA GLY A 205 11.93 -6.18 19.93
C GLY A 205 11.77 -7.39 20.84
N LEU A 206 11.46 -8.52 20.22
CA LEU A 206 11.35 -9.82 20.89
C LEU A 206 12.39 -10.78 20.34
N GLU A 207 12.91 -11.64 21.22
CA GLU A 207 13.71 -12.78 20.84
C GLU A 207 13.16 -14.08 21.42
N LYS A 208 13.29 -15.16 20.65
CA LYS A 208 13.03 -16.53 21.08
C LYS A 208 14.17 -17.41 20.58
N ASN A 209 14.80 -18.17 21.48
CA ASN A 209 15.96 -19.02 21.16
C ASN A 209 17.09 -18.27 20.43
N ASN A 210 17.42 -17.05 20.88
CA ASN A 210 18.41 -16.15 20.28
C ASN A 210 18.11 -15.70 18.84
N MET A 211 16.90 -15.95 18.33
CA MET A 211 16.43 -15.44 17.05
C MET A 211 15.44 -14.30 17.27
N ALA A 212 15.56 -13.22 16.48
CA ALA A 212 14.61 -12.12 16.49
C ALA A 212 13.23 -12.63 16.03
N ASN A 213 12.17 -12.19 16.70
CA ASN A 213 10.80 -12.59 16.41
C ASN A 213 9.84 -11.43 16.70
N ASN A 214 10.05 -10.32 15.99
CA ASN A 214 9.42 -9.03 16.26
C ASN A 214 8.00 -8.94 15.67
N PHE A 215 7.08 -9.80 16.10
CA PHE A 215 5.65 -9.61 15.80
C PHE A 215 5.07 -8.40 16.56
N ILE A 216 5.74 -7.99 17.64
CA ILE A 216 5.53 -6.69 18.30
C ILE A 216 6.89 -6.05 18.60
N GLU A 217 6.90 -4.72 18.65
CA GLU A 217 8.05 -3.92 19.07
C GLU A 217 7.62 -2.80 20.00
N PHE A 218 8.50 -2.44 20.93
CA PHE A 218 8.29 -1.34 21.86
C PHE A 218 9.27 -0.22 21.59
N VAL A 219 8.77 0.99 21.61
CA VAL A 219 9.57 2.20 21.49
C VAL A 219 9.22 3.11 22.67
N PRO A 220 9.89 2.93 23.82
CA PRO A 220 9.72 3.81 24.97
C PRO A 220 10.01 5.28 24.63
N ARG A 221 9.15 6.18 25.12
CA ARG A 221 9.30 7.64 25.06
C ARG A 221 9.33 8.20 26.48
N LYS A 222 9.25 9.53 26.65
CA LYS A 222 9.38 10.16 27.97
C LYS A 222 8.31 9.67 28.97
N SER A 223 7.05 9.61 28.56
CA SER A 223 5.90 9.27 29.43
C SER A 223 4.99 8.15 28.89
N VAL A 224 5.26 7.68 27.68
CA VAL A 224 4.45 6.69 26.95
C VAL A 224 5.35 5.63 26.33
N VAL A 225 4.77 4.51 25.93
CA VAL A 225 5.43 3.48 25.11
C VAL A 225 4.66 3.40 23.80
N ILE A 226 5.33 3.61 22.68
CA ILE A 226 4.75 3.28 21.39
C ILE A 226 4.91 1.78 21.20
N MET A 227 3.81 1.08 20.97
CA MET A 227 3.79 -0.34 20.66
C MET A 227 3.45 -0.50 19.18
N ASN A 228 4.35 -1.10 18.43
CA ASN A 228 4.11 -1.49 17.05
C ASN A 228 3.67 -2.95 17.02
N VAL A 229 2.62 -3.26 16.28
CA VAL A 229 2.06 -4.60 16.12
C VAL A 229 2.05 -4.95 14.65
N LYS A 230 2.86 -5.94 14.25
CA LYS A 230 3.09 -6.29 12.85
C LYS A 230 1.94 -7.13 12.32
N LEU A 231 0.96 -6.44 11.73
CA LEU A 231 -0.28 -6.96 11.19
C LEU A 231 -0.63 -6.20 9.92
N VAL A 232 -1.04 -6.94 8.89
CA VAL A 232 -1.60 -6.35 7.67
C VAL A 232 -2.90 -5.64 8.04
N LYS A 233 -3.09 -4.46 7.46
CA LYS A 233 -4.31 -3.67 7.66
C LYS A 233 -5.55 -4.48 7.26
N SER A 234 -6.58 -4.46 8.10
CA SER A 234 -7.89 -5.06 7.81
C SER A 234 -9.01 -4.25 8.46
N GLU A 235 -10.21 -4.30 7.89
CA GLU A 235 -11.40 -3.65 8.49
C GLU A 235 -11.66 -4.15 9.92
N GLU A 236 -11.48 -5.45 10.18
CA GLU A 236 -11.67 -6.03 11.52
C GLU A 236 -10.75 -5.39 12.56
N HIS A 237 -9.47 -5.18 12.22
CA HIS A 237 -8.49 -4.57 13.14
C HIS A 237 -8.69 -3.06 13.27
N ASP A 238 -9.08 -2.39 12.19
CA ASP A 238 -9.42 -0.97 12.20
C ASP A 238 -10.63 -0.70 13.10
N GLU A 239 -11.73 -1.43 12.90
CA GLU A 239 -12.94 -1.32 13.73
C GLU A 239 -12.64 -1.62 15.20
N LEU A 240 -11.84 -2.66 15.48
CA LEU A 240 -11.46 -3.02 16.84
C LEU A 240 -10.73 -1.88 17.56
N LEU A 241 -9.86 -1.16 16.85
CA LEU A 241 -9.11 -0.02 17.39
C LEU A 241 -10.00 1.22 17.51
N GLU A 242 -10.86 1.50 16.54
CA GLU A 242 -11.80 2.63 16.56
C GLU A 242 -12.83 2.54 17.70
N HIS A 243 -13.25 1.32 18.05
CA HIS A 243 -14.14 1.07 19.20
C HIS A 243 -13.39 1.00 20.55
N SER A 244 -12.08 1.23 20.57
CA SER A 244 -11.28 1.27 21.78
C SER A 244 -10.88 2.70 22.16
N ASP A 245 -10.55 2.93 23.43
CA ASP A 245 -10.02 4.23 23.89
C ASP A 245 -8.49 4.36 23.67
N ILE A 246 -7.91 3.56 22.77
CA ILE A 246 -6.46 3.55 22.51
C ILE A 246 -6.08 4.74 21.60
N ASP A 247 -5.07 5.52 22.00
CA ASP A 247 -4.44 6.53 21.12
C ASP A 247 -3.62 5.84 20.02
N THR A 248 -4.18 5.74 18.82
CA THR A 248 -3.52 5.15 17.65
C THR A 248 -2.74 6.20 16.84
N LEU A 249 -1.55 5.82 16.37
CA LEU A 249 -0.83 6.56 15.33
C LEU A 249 -1.27 6.05 13.95
N PRO A 250 -1.05 6.83 12.86
CA PRO A 250 -1.35 6.36 11.51
C PRO A 250 -0.73 4.99 11.24
N TYR A 251 -1.47 4.11 10.56
CA TYR A 251 -0.96 2.81 10.16
C TYR A 251 0.34 2.97 9.35
N ASP A 252 1.33 2.14 9.64
CA ASP A 252 2.64 2.20 8.99
C ASP A 252 2.65 1.24 7.79
N LYS A 253 2.36 1.79 6.61
CA LYS A 253 2.27 1.03 5.35
C LYS A 253 3.59 0.35 4.97
N ASN A 254 4.74 0.96 5.31
CA ASN A 254 6.06 0.44 4.95
C ASN A 254 6.39 -0.82 5.76
N TRP A 255 6.05 -0.82 7.05
CA TRP A 255 6.35 -1.94 7.94
C TRP A 255 5.18 -2.91 8.17
N LYS A 256 4.02 -2.60 7.57
CA LYS A 256 2.76 -3.34 7.72
C LYS A 256 2.42 -3.55 9.21
N GLN A 257 2.26 -2.44 9.92
CA GLN A 257 2.04 -2.49 11.37
C GLN A 257 1.10 -1.39 11.87
N TYR A 258 0.27 -1.79 12.84
CA TYR A 258 -0.48 -0.90 13.68
C TYR A 258 0.42 -0.30 14.76
N ARG A 259 0.16 0.95 15.15
CA ARG A 259 0.99 1.69 16.10
C ARG A 259 0.12 2.33 17.17
N MET A 260 0.34 1.95 18.41
CA MET A 260 -0.44 2.41 19.55
C MET A 260 0.44 3.18 20.52
N ARG A 261 0.00 4.36 20.97
CA ARG A 261 0.67 5.11 22.02
C ARG A 261 0.05 4.74 23.36
N LEU A 262 0.74 3.91 24.12
CA LEU A 262 0.26 3.39 25.39
C LEU A 262 0.81 4.20 26.57
N ASN A 263 -0.07 4.59 27.47
CA ASN A 263 0.22 5.17 28.77
C ASN A 263 -0.28 4.22 29.89
N LYS A 264 -0.01 4.56 31.16
CA LYS A 264 -0.33 3.70 32.31
C LYS A 264 -1.84 3.42 32.48
N LYS A 265 -2.71 4.35 32.06
CA LYS A 265 -4.17 4.22 32.18
C LYS A 265 -4.77 3.36 31.07
N ASP A 266 -4.11 3.29 29.92
CA ASP A 266 -4.65 2.58 28.75
C ASP A 266 -4.56 1.06 28.92
N ILE A 267 -3.58 0.57 29.69
CA ILE A 267 -3.34 -0.86 29.85
C ILE A 267 -4.55 -1.55 30.49
N PRO A 268 -5.04 -1.18 31.69
CA PRO A 268 -6.15 -1.90 32.30
C PRO A 268 -7.47 -1.78 31.51
N ALA A 269 -7.67 -0.66 30.81
CA ALA A 269 -8.88 -0.42 30.03
C ALA A 269 -8.93 -1.21 28.73
N ASN A 270 -7.78 -1.38 28.06
CA ASN A 270 -7.71 -1.89 26.69
C ASN A 270 -6.88 -3.18 26.56
N ILE A 271 -6.52 -3.85 27.66
CA ILE A 271 -5.63 -5.01 27.61
C ILE A 271 -6.15 -6.15 26.72
N GLU A 272 -7.46 -6.38 26.70
CA GLU A 272 -8.05 -7.44 25.87
C GLU A 272 -7.96 -7.12 24.37
N VAL A 273 -8.15 -5.85 23.99
CA VAL A 273 -7.92 -5.38 22.60
C VAL A 273 -6.45 -5.57 22.21
N ILE A 274 -5.53 -5.15 23.09
CA ILE A 274 -4.08 -5.29 22.86
C ILE A 274 -3.71 -6.77 22.71
N LYS A 275 -4.21 -7.65 23.58
CA LYS A 275 -3.97 -9.10 23.51
C LYS A 275 -4.50 -9.71 22.21
N LYS A 276 -5.69 -9.30 21.74
CA LYS A 276 -6.24 -9.76 20.46
C LYS A 276 -5.29 -9.42 19.31
N LEU A 277 -4.92 -8.14 19.19
CA LEU A 277 -3.98 -7.68 18.15
C LEU A 277 -2.62 -8.40 18.22
N VAL A 278 -2.07 -8.57 19.43
CA VAL A 278 -0.80 -9.30 19.62
C VAL A 278 -0.92 -10.78 19.23
N ASN A 279 -2.03 -11.43 19.59
CA ASN A 279 -2.27 -12.82 19.22
C ASN A 279 -2.35 -12.97 17.70
N ASP A 280 -3.11 -12.12 17.02
CA ASP A 280 -3.27 -12.17 15.57
C ASP A 280 -1.92 -11.92 14.87
N ALA A 281 -1.14 -10.94 15.36
CA ALA A 281 0.21 -10.67 14.88
C ALA A 281 1.12 -11.89 15.02
N LYS A 282 1.09 -12.54 16.19
CA LYS A 282 1.89 -13.74 16.48
C LYS A 282 1.51 -14.90 15.57
N GLN A 283 0.23 -15.07 15.25
CA GLN A 283 -0.23 -16.12 14.34
C GLN A 283 0.20 -15.83 12.91
N ALA A 284 0.01 -14.59 12.44
CA ALA A 284 0.43 -14.16 11.10
C ALA A 284 1.94 -14.27 10.90
N TYR A 285 2.74 -13.97 11.93
CA TYR A 285 4.21 -14.02 11.87
C TYR A 285 4.79 -15.44 11.90
N ARG A 286 3.99 -16.46 12.25
CA ARG A 286 4.40 -17.88 12.21
C ARG A 286 4.20 -18.52 10.83
N ASN A 287 3.44 -17.87 9.95
CA ASN A 287 3.17 -18.27 8.57
C ASN A 287 4.09 -17.53 7.61
#